data_AF-A1CN54-F1
#
_entry.id   AF-A1CN54-F1
#
_cell.length_a   1.000
_cell.length_b   1.000
_cell.length_c   1.000
_cell.angle_alpha   90.00
_cell.angle_beta   90.00
_cell.angle_gamma   90.00
#
_symmetry.space_group_name_H-M   'P 1'
#
loop_
_entity.id
_entity.type
_entity.pdbx_description
1 polymer ?
#
loop_
_entity_poly.entity_id
_entity_poly.type
_entity_poly.pdbx_seq_one_letter_code
_entity_poly.pdbx_strand_id
1 'polypeptide(L)' 'MPSTMIPVIVGVVDVRNRSTRIKDAKEPAHLMFEAIKIALFDAQYPQATPHILKSSFDAVSVVRTWTRP' A
#
# COMPACT_ATOMS: atom_id res chain seq x y z
N MET A 1 -31.44 -14.55 -0.34
CA MET A 1 -30.97 -13.29 -0.95
C MET A 1 -29.54 -13.53 -1.42
N PRO A 2 -29.20 -13.39 -2.70
CA PRO A 2 -27.81 -13.49 -3.12
C PRO A 2 -27.02 -12.36 -2.45
N SER A 3 -25.95 -12.72 -1.74
CA SER A 3 -25.05 -11.77 -1.11
C SER A 3 -24.26 -11.05 -2.20
N THR A 4 -24.65 -9.81 -2.53
CA THR A 4 -23.87 -8.97 -3.43
C THR A 4 -22.59 -8.54 -2.70
N MET A 5 -21.46 -9.16 -3.01
CA MET A 5 -20.15 -8.69 -2.55
C MET A 5 -19.77 -7.46 -3.37
N ILE A 6 -20.18 -6.29 -2.90
CA ILE A 6 -19.79 -5.01 -3.50
C ILE A 6 -18.38 -4.68 -2.98
N PRO A 7 -17.37 -4.56 -3.85
CA PRO A 7 -16.04 -4.17 -3.42
C PRO A 7 -16.05 -2.71 -2.96
N VAL A 8 -15.40 -2.44 -1.82
CA VAL A 8 -15.26 -1.09 -1.26
C VAL A 8 -13.78 -0.77 -1.08
N ILE A 9 -13.42 0.48 -1.35
CA ILE A 9 -12.07 0.99 -1.07
C ILE A 9 -12.04 1.36 0.41
N VAL A 10 -11.17 0.71 1.17
CA VAL A 10 -11.07 0.92 2.62
C VAL A 10 -9.97 1.91 3.02
N GLY A 11 -8.91 2.06 2.20
CA GLY A 11 -7.84 3.01 2.48
C GLY A 11 -7.10 3.47 1.23
N VAL A 12 -6.68 4.73 1.21
CA VAL A 12 -5.98 5.38 0.10
C VAL A 12 -4.83 6.20 0.67
N VAL A 13 -3.68 6.18 -0.01
CA VAL A 13 -2.52 6.98 0.43
C VAL A 13 -1.70 7.45 -0.75
N ASP A 14 -1.05 8.60 -0.57
CA ASP A 14 0.00 9.09 -1.42
C ASP A 14 1.32 9.23 -0.63
N VAL A 15 2.42 8.76 -1.20
CA VAL A 15 3.76 8.81 -0.60
C VAL A 15 4.73 9.40 -1.61
N ARG A 16 5.38 10.50 -1.21
CA ARG A 16 6.39 11.18 -2.02
C ARG A 16 7.68 11.36 -1.24
N ASN A 17 8.80 11.03 -1.88
CA ASN A 17 10.10 11.46 -1.39
C ASN A 17 10.23 12.98 -1.58
N ARG A 18 10.26 13.73 -0.48
CA ARG A 18 10.41 15.19 -0.51
C ARG A 18 11.86 15.66 -0.55
N SER A 19 12.82 14.77 -0.31
CA SER A 19 14.23 15.14 -0.37
C SER A 19 14.70 15.24 -1.80
N THR A 20 15.45 16.31 -2.09
CA THR A 20 16.12 16.54 -3.37
C THR A 20 17.57 16.10 -3.35
N ARG A 21 18.07 15.59 -2.22
CA ARG A 21 19.46 15.13 -2.08
C ARG A 21 19.58 13.72 -2.62
N ILE A 22 20.63 13.46 -3.40
CA ILE A 22 20.89 12.15 -4.03
C ILE A 22 21.00 11.04 -2.97
N LYS A 23 21.61 11.33 -1.82
CA LYS A 23 21.78 10.37 -0.71
C LYS A 23 20.48 9.90 -0.07
N ASP A 24 19.39 10.65 -0.25
CA ASP A 24 18.08 10.30 0.28
C ASP A 24 17.15 9.76 -0.83
N ALA A 25 17.71 9.45 -2.01
CA ALA A 25 16.95 8.87 -3.10
C ALA A 25 16.40 7.50 -2.67
N LYS A 26 15.08 7.36 -2.70
CA LYS A 26 14.38 6.11 -2.45
C LYS A 26 14.02 5.48 -3.79
N GLU A 27 14.28 4.19 -3.92
CA GLU A 27 13.81 3.43 -5.08
C GLU A 27 12.28 3.39 -5.11
N PRO A 28 11.66 3.27 -6.30
CA PRO A 28 10.21 3.15 -6.43
C PRO A 28 9.60 2.04 -5.57
N ALA A 29 10.27 0.88 -5.44
CA ALA A 29 9.81 -0.24 -4.62
C ALA A 29 9.70 0.13 -3.12
N HIS A 30 10.64 0.94 -2.62
CA HIS A 30 10.60 1.43 -1.24
C HIS A 30 9.42 2.38 -1.01
N LEU A 31 9.14 3.26 -1.98
CA LEU A 31 7.99 4.16 -1.90
C LEU A 31 6.66 3.40 -1.97
N MET A 32 6.55 2.40 -2.84
CA MET A 32 5.37 1.53 -2.92
C MET A 32 5.15 0.74 -1.62
N PHE A 33 6.22 0.21 -1.03
CA PHE A 33 6.14 -0.51 0.24
C PHE A 33 5.73 0.39 1.40
N GLU A 34 6.29 1.61 1.46
CA GLU A 34 5.91 2.63 2.44
C GLU A 34 4.45 3.03 2.30
N ALA A 35 3.97 3.25 1.06
CA ALA A 35 2.58 3.51 0.77
C ALA A 35 1.67 2.37 1.27
N ILE A 36 1.95 1.12 0.91
CA ILE A 36 1.14 -0.03 1.37
C ILE A 36 1.03 -0.05 2.89
N LYS A 37 2.14 0.16 3.61
CA LYS A 37 2.13 0.19 5.08
C LYS A 37 1.25 1.33 5.63
N ILE A 38 1.29 2.51 5.02
CA ILE A 38 0.49 3.66 5.48
C ILE A 38 -1.00 3.48 5.14
N ALA A 39 -1.32 2.92 3.98
CA ALA A 39 -2.70 2.62 3.57
C ALA A 39 -3.43 1.66 4.54
N LEU A 40 -2.69 0.73 5.18
CA LEU A 40 -3.24 -0.14 6.22
C LEU A 40 -3.73 0.64 7.45
N PHE A 41 -3.10 1.76 7.77
CA PHE A 41 -3.52 2.62 8.87
C PHE A 41 -4.69 3.53 8.46
N ASP A 42 -4.71 4.00 7.20
CA ASP A 42 -5.82 4.80 6.66
C ASP A 42 -7.15 4.02 6.65
N ALA A 43 -7.07 2.71 6.47
CA ALA A 43 -8.22 1.80 6.57
C ALA A 43 -8.83 1.68 7.99
N GLN A 44 -8.36 2.47 8.97
CA GLN A 44 -8.92 2.61 10.32
C GLN A 44 -9.14 1.28 11.08
N TYR A 45 -8.28 0.29 10.82
CA TYR A 45 -8.35 -0.96 11.56
C TYR A 45 -7.78 -0.78 12.98
N PRO A 46 -8.44 -1.33 14.03
CA PRO A 46 -7.90 -1.32 15.38
C PRO A 46 -6.48 -1.89 15.40
N GLN A 47 -5.60 -1.30 16.20
CA GLN A 47 -4.15 -1.60 16.29
C GLN A 47 -3.81 -3.10 16.46
N ALA A 48 -4.76 -3.95 16.86
CA ALA A 48 -4.62 -5.40 16.99
C ALA A 48 -4.82 -6.20 15.67
N THR A 49 -5.32 -5.56 14.61
CA THR A 49 -5.73 -6.21 13.34
C THR A 49 -4.72 -6.15 12.17
N PRO A 50 -3.63 -5.35 12.14
CA PRO A 50 -2.79 -5.26 10.95
C PRO A 50 -2.07 -6.57 10.62
N HIS A 51 -1.85 -7.46 11.60
CA HIS A 51 -1.34 -8.80 11.35
C HIS A 51 -2.38 -9.69 10.64
N ILE A 52 -3.65 -9.60 11.05
CA ILE A 52 -4.76 -10.37 10.48
C ILE A 52 -5.05 -9.93 9.04
N LEU A 53 -4.99 -8.61 8.77
CA LEU A 53 -5.07 -8.07 7.41
C LEU A 53 -3.91 -8.52 6.55
N LYS A 54 -2.68 -8.43 7.07
CA LYS A 54 -1.50 -8.90 6.35
C LYS A 54 -1.59 -10.38 5.95
N SER A 55 -2.16 -11.22 6.81
CA SER A 55 -2.38 -12.64 6.53
C SER A 55 -3.58 -12.94 5.62
N SER A 56 -4.49 -11.99 5.41
CA SER A 56 -5.70 -12.18 4.59
C SER A 56 -5.59 -11.56 3.19
N PHE A 57 -4.44 -10.98 2.82
CA PHE A 57 -4.21 -10.55 1.45
C PHE A 57 -3.94 -11.75 0.54
N ASP A 58 -4.91 -12.07 -0.31
CA ASP A 58 -4.77 -13.13 -1.31
C ASP A 58 -4.05 -12.66 -2.58
N ALA A 59 -4.09 -11.35 -2.87
CA ALA A 59 -3.52 -10.78 -4.08
C ALA A 59 -2.91 -9.40 -3.84
N VAL A 60 -1.79 -9.14 -4.53
CA VAL A 60 -1.19 -7.82 -4.64
C VAL A 60 -0.94 -7.51 -6.10
N SER A 61 -1.35 -6.31 -6.53
CA SER A 61 -1.12 -5.81 -7.88
C SER A 61 -0.34 -4.52 -7.79
N VAL A 62 0.80 -4.46 -8.48
CA VAL A 62 1.67 -3.28 -8.53
C VAL A 62 1.88 -2.87 -9.98
N VAL A 63 1.94 -1.55 -10.21
CA VAL A 63 2.34 -1.04 -11.52
C VAL A 63 3.82 -1.38 -11.71
N ARG A 64 4.15 -2.01 -12.84
CA ARG A 64 5.54 -2.34 -13.16
C ARG A 64 6.33 -1.03 -13.26
N THR A 65 7.29 -0.86 -12.37
CA THR A 65 8.19 0.29 -12.42
C THR A 65 9.14 0.11 -13.58
N TRP A 66 9.18 1.09 -14.49
CA TRP A 66 10.14 1.12 -15.58
C TRP A 66 11.54 1.35 -14.98
N THR A 67 12.24 0.29 -14.64
CA THR A 67 13.66 0.34 -14.29
C THR A 67 14.49 -0.30 -15.42
N ARG A 68 14.22 0.09 -16.68
CA ARG A 68 14.92 -0.26 -17.95
C ARG A 68 15.03 -1.79 -18.25
N PRO A 69 15.37 -2.22 -19.49
CA PRO A 69 14.76 -3.39 -20.17
C PRO A 69 14.96 -4.74 -19.47
#